data_AF-A6H1K0-F1
#
_entry.id   AF-A6H1K0-F1
#
_cell.length_a   1.000
_cell.length_b   1.000
_cell.length_c   1.000
_cell.angle_alpha   90.00
_cell.angle_beta   90.00
_cell.angle_gamma   90.00
#
_symmetry.space_group_name_H-M   'P 1'
#
loop_
_entity.id
_entity.type
_entity.pdbx_description
1 polymer ?
#
loop_
_entity_poly.entity_id
_entity_poly.type
_entity_poly.pdbx_seq_one_letter_code
_entity_poly.pdbx_strand_id
1 'polypeptide(L)'
;MDRSTYILKNVNVNQYKIILISKDMSRLQEYISSVENDLQINKTKSYVLFDLLLNNNIDDRFYKCFFDGNKFVRDTLTKVQNSEIDNEINFLTSSYYLKNDYLFEDLFFTKEYKNQILNKLQKIVKNTAGNSGLAQLGF
;
A
#
# COMPACT_ATOMS: atom_id res chain seq x y z
N MET A 1 -10.98 4.43 4.55
CA MET A 1 -10.71 5.35 5.67
C MET A 1 -9.45 6.10 5.33
N ASP A 2 -9.46 7.43 5.38
CA ASP A 2 -8.29 8.26 5.05
C ASP A 2 -7.84 9.01 6.31
N ARG A 3 -6.55 8.85 6.65
CA ARG A 3 -5.89 9.51 7.79
C ARG A 3 -4.67 10.27 7.31
N SER A 4 -4.02 11.04 8.18
CA SER A 4 -2.78 11.73 7.83
C SER A 4 -1.65 10.76 7.46
N THR A 5 -1.53 9.64 8.18
CA THR A 5 -0.43 8.67 8.07
C THR A 5 -0.68 7.54 7.08
N TYR A 6 -1.95 7.20 6.80
CA TYR A 6 -2.31 6.10 5.91
C TYR A 6 -3.70 6.25 5.31
N ILE A 7 -3.96 5.50 4.24
CA ILE A 7 -5.30 5.22 3.73
C ILE A 7 -5.58 3.72 3.74
N LEU A 8 -6.76 3.35 4.22
CA LEU A 8 -7.31 1.99 4.12
C LEU A 8 -8.30 1.92 2.96
N LYS A 9 -8.05 1.00 2.03
CA LYS A 9 -8.93 0.72 0.90
C LYS A 9 -9.36 -0.73 0.89
N ASN A 10 -10.67 -0.95 0.83
CA ASN A 10 -11.24 -2.25 0.53
C ASN A 10 -10.83 -2.68 -0.88
N VAL A 11 -10.31 -3.90 -0.97
CA VAL A 11 -10.04 -4.62 -2.20
C VAL A 11 -10.67 -6.00 -2.10
N ASN A 12 -10.92 -6.69 -3.20
CA ASN A 12 -11.35 -8.08 -3.15
C ASN A 12 -10.51 -8.90 -4.11
N VAL A 13 -9.20 -8.94 -3.82
CA VAL A 13 -8.18 -9.51 -4.71
C VAL A 13 -7.38 -10.56 -3.94
N ASN A 14 -7.45 -11.81 -4.40
CA ASN A 14 -6.81 -12.97 -3.78
C ASN A 14 -7.15 -13.11 -2.29
N GLN A 15 -6.15 -13.15 -1.41
CA GLN A 15 -6.32 -13.31 0.04
C GLN A 15 -6.60 -11.99 0.78
N TYR A 16 -6.56 -10.86 0.07
CA TYR A 16 -6.62 -9.52 0.64
C TYR A 16 -8.02 -8.94 0.49
N LYS A 17 -8.59 -8.50 1.61
CA LYS A 17 -9.84 -7.72 1.62
C LYS A 17 -9.59 -6.22 1.78
N ILE A 18 -8.41 -5.86 2.28
CA ILE A 18 -8.05 -4.49 2.62
C ILE A 18 -6.58 -4.28 2.31
N ILE A 19 -6.27 -3.12 1.74
CA ILE A 19 -4.91 -2.59 1.59
C ILE A 19 -4.78 -1.35 2.47
N LEU A 20 -3.66 -1.26 3.17
CA LEU A 20 -3.16 -0.02 3.77
C LEU A 20 -2.10 0.57 2.85
N ILE A 21 -2.21 1.85 2.52
CA ILE A 21 -1.18 2.59 1.77
C ILE A 21 -0.62 3.69 2.69
N SER A 22 0.70 3.70 2.89
CA SER A 22 1.39 4.73 3.69
C SER A 22 1.30 6.10 3.02
N LYS A 23 1.11 7.15 3.82
CA LYS A 23 1.08 8.54 3.36
C LYS A 23 2.23 9.40 3.91
N ASP A 24 2.97 8.88 4.87
CA ASP A 24 4.16 9.56 5.40
C ASP A 24 5.26 8.55 5.81
N MET A 25 6.30 9.08 6.46
CA MET A 25 7.44 8.31 6.98
C MET A 25 7.22 7.72 8.37
N SER A 26 6.04 7.93 8.97
CA SER A 26 5.75 7.42 10.31
C SER A 26 5.87 5.90 10.31
N ARG A 27 6.53 5.30 11.30
CA ARG A 27 6.72 3.85 11.29
C ARG A 27 5.38 3.14 11.56
N LEU A 28 5.17 1.98 10.97
CA LEU A 28 3.92 1.22 11.13
C LEU A 28 3.54 1.03 12.62
N GLN A 29 4.51 0.79 13.52
CA GLN A 29 4.23 0.65 14.94
C GLN A 29 3.63 1.89 15.62
N GLU A 30 3.84 3.09 15.07
CA GLU A 30 3.36 4.35 15.65
C GLU A 30 1.86 4.53 15.43
N TYR A 31 1.31 3.97 14.35
CA TYR A 31 -0.10 4.12 14.00
C TYR A 31 -0.87 2.79 13.91
N ILE A 32 -0.24 1.65 14.19
CA ILE A 32 -0.88 0.33 14.07
C ILE A 32 -2.15 0.20 14.92
N SER A 33 -2.17 0.78 16.13
CA SER A 33 -3.37 0.76 16.99
C SER A 33 -4.54 1.54 16.38
N SER A 34 -4.24 2.62 15.63
CA SER A 34 -5.28 3.37 14.90
C SER A 34 -5.81 2.57 13.71
N VAL A 35 -4.94 1.82 13.03
CA VAL A 35 -5.34 0.90 11.94
C VAL A 35 -6.26 -0.19 12.50
N GLU A 36 -5.90 -0.81 13.61
CA GLU A 36 -6.74 -1.84 14.26
C GLU A 36 -8.12 -1.28 14.60
N ASN A 37 -8.19 -0.09 15.21
CA ASN A 37 -9.46 0.57 15.52
C ASN A 37 -10.31 0.83 14.27
N ASP A 38 -9.70 1.27 13.16
CA ASP A 38 -10.42 1.50 11.91
C ASP A 38 -10.92 0.18 11.27
N LEU A 39 -10.16 -0.90 11.40
CA LEU A 39 -10.53 -2.22 10.88
C LEU A 39 -11.62 -2.91 11.72
N GLN A 40 -11.65 -2.65 13.03
CA GLN A 40 -12.66 -3.19 13.94
C GLN A 40 -14.09 -2.77 13.59
N ILE A 41 -14.27 -1.65 12.87
CA ILE A 41 -15.60 -1.18 12.43
C ILE A 41 -16.32 -2.27 11.63
N ASN A 42 -15.59 -2.99 10.78
CA ASN A 42 -16.15 -4.05 9.93
C ASN A 42 -15.92 -5.47 10.47
N LYS A 43 -15.04 -5.63 11.48
CA LYS A 43 -14.62 -6.92 12.07
C LYS A 43 -14.23 -7.99 11.04
N THR A 44 -13.79 -7.57 9.86
CA THR A 44 -13.47 -8.47 8.74
C THR A 44 -12.17 -9.21 9.01
N LYS A 45 -12.24 -10.52 9.26
CA LYS A 45 -11.05 -11.37 9.36
C LYS A 45 -10.43 -11.60 7.97
N SER A 46 -9.18 -11.19 7.78
CA SER A 46 -8.47 -11.29 6.51
C SER A 46 -6.99 -10.94 6.67
N TYR A 47 -6.18 -11.32 5.69
CA TYR A 47 -4.88 -10.68 5.50
C TYR A 47 -5.08 -9.24 5.02
N VAL A 48 -4.49 -8.31 5.73
CA VAL A 48 -4.33 -6.93 5.28
C VAL A 48 -2.98 -6.82 4.59
N LEU A 49 -2.96 -6.28 3.39
CA LEU A 49 -1.73 -5.94 2.69
C LEU A 49 -1.33 -4.51 3.07
N PHE A 50 -0.09 -4.33 3.50
CA PHE A 50 0.52 -3.02 3.70
C PHE A 50 1.40 -2.69 2.52
N ASP A 51 1.17 -1.52 1.95
CA ASP A 51 2.06 -0.85 1.03
C ASP A 51 2.76 0.30 1.75
N LEU A 52 3.98 0.01 2.18
CA LEU A 52 4.84 0.86 2.99
C LEU A 52 5.92 1.52 2.13
N LEU A 53 5.60 1.88 0.88
CA LEU A 53 6.55 2.45 -0.07
C LEU A 53 7.35 3.62 0.51
N LEU A 54 6.69 4.51 1.24
CA LEU A 54 7.35 5.70 1.79
C LEU A 54 8.32 5.30 2.90
N ASN A 55 7.93 4.38 3.77
CA ASN A 55 8.79 3.88 4.84
C ASN A 55 9.97 3.04 4.34
N ASN A 56 9.82 2.39 3.19
CA ASN A 56 10.78 1.46 2.62
C ASN A 56 11.27 1.96 1.25
N ASN A 57 11.56 1.03 0.35
CA ASN A 57 11.80 1.32 -1.05
C ASN A 57 10.83 0.51 -1.91
N ILE A 58 10.80 0.81 -3.20
CA ILE A 58 9.89 0.18 -4.14
C ILE A 58 10.07 -1.34 -4.31
N ASP A 59 11.26 -1.86 -4.01
CA ASP A 59 11.57 -3.28 -4.10
C ASP A 59 11.20 -4.02 -2.79
N ASP A 60 10.80 -3.28 -1.73
CA ASP A 60 10.45 -3.81 -0.40
C ASP A 60 9.23 -3.11 0.21
N ARG A 61 8.25 -2.76 -0.62
CA ARG A 61 7.09 -1.98 -0.18
C ARG A 61 5.95 -2.83 0.39
N PHE A 62 5.90 -4.13 0.10
CA PHE A 62 4.73 -4.96 0.44
C PHE A 62 4.96 -5.92 1.59
N TYR A 63 4.06 -5.85 2.57
CA TYR A 63 3.98 -6.74 3.72
C TYR A 63 2.53 -7.17 3.92
N LYS A 64 2.30 -8.32 4.53
CA LYS A 64 0.95 -8.74 4.94
C LYS A 64 0.93 -9.16 6.40
N CYS A 65 -0.20 -8.94 7.06
CA CYS A 65 -0.46 -9.46 8.40
C CYS A 65 -1.94 -9.83 8.51
N PHE A 66 -2.22 -10.91 9.22
CA PHE A 66 -3.58 -11.37 9.46
C PHE A 66 -4.23 -10.51 10.55
N PHE A 67 -5.39 -9.96 10.24
CA PHE A 67 -6.26 -9.28 11.20
C PHE A 67 -7.36 -10.25 11.66
N ASP A 68 -7.45 -10.49 12.97
CA ASP A 68 -8.37 -11.48 13.55
C ASP A 68 -9.80 -10.96 13.79
N GLY A 69 -10.08 -9.73 13.37
CA GLY A 69 -11.32 -9.00 13.63
C GLY A 69 -11.24 -8.05 14.83
N ASN A 70 -10.17 -8.14 15.62
CA ASN A 70 -9.89 -7.25 16.75
C ASN A 70 -8.50 -6.62 16.64
N LYS A 71 -7.46 -7.43 16.41
CA LYS A 71 -6.06 -6.98 16.33
C LYS A 71 -5.29 -7.73 15.25
N PHE A 72 -4.09 -7.25 14.94
CA PHE A 72 -3.16 -7.98 14.10
C PHE A 72 -2.50 -9.13 14.85
N VAL A 73 -2.48 -10.30 14.23
CA VAL A 73 -1.73 -11.46 14.71
C VAL A 73 -0.28 -11.29 14.29
N ARG A 74 0.52 -10.66 15.16
CA ARG A 74 1.89 -10.18 14.85
C ARG A 74 2.80 -11.23 14.21
N ASP A 75 2.70 -12.47 14.64
CA ASP A 75 3.53 -13.58 14.12
C ASP A 75 3.22 -13.96 12.66
N THR A 76 2.13 -13.42 12.09
CA THR A 76 1.77 -13.58 10.68
C THR A 76 2.32 -12.46 9.79
N LEU A 77 3.00 -11.46 10.37
CA LEU A 77 3.62 -10.39 9.61
C LEU A 77 4.72 -10.96 8.74
N THR A 78 4.52 -10.89 7.43
CA THR A 78 5.43 -11.47 6.44
C THR A 78 5.61 -10.50 5.29
N LYS A 79 6.85 -10.41 4.79
CA LYS A 79 7.15 -9.71 3.54
C LYS A 79 6.48 -10.43 2.38
N VAL A 80 5.94 -9.66 1.43
CA VAL A 80 5.36 -10.19 0.19
C VAL A 80 6.25 -9.75 -0.97
N GLN A 81 6.66 -10.69 -1.82
CA GLN A 81 7.50 -10.34 -2.95
C GLN A 81 6.68 -9.59 -3.99
N ASN A 82 7.28 -8.59 -4.66
CA ASN A 82 6.59 -7.82 -5.71
C ASN A 82 6.02 -8.72 -6.82
N SER A 83 6.67 -9.85 -7.11
CA SER A 83 6.21 -10.85 -8.10
C SER A 83 4.97 -11.63 -7.68
N GLU A 84 4.62 -11.63 -6.38
CA GLU A 84 3.44 -12.29 -5.83
C GLU A 84 2.23 -11.35 -5.74
N ILE A 85 2.44 -10.06 -6.00
CA ILE A 85 1.40 -9.04 -5.92
C ILE A 85 0.60 -9.00 -7.21
N ASP A 86 -0.72 -9.05 -7.06
CA ASP A 86 -1.65 -8.96 -8.17
C ASP A 86 -1.47 -7.66 -8.96
N ASN A 87 -1.63 -7.75 -10.28
CA ASN A 87 -1.52 -6.61 -11.18
C ASN A 87 -2.51 -5.49 -10.79
N GLU A 88 -3.73 -5.83 -10.37
CA GLU A 88 -4.72 -4.86 -9.92
C GLU A 88 -4.22 -4.07 -8.71
N ILE A 89 -3.62 -4.76 -7.74
CA ILE A 89 -3.04 -4.14 -6.54
C ILE A 89 -1.86 -3.23 -6.90
N ASN A 90 -0.96 -3.73 -7.75
CA ASN A 90 0.19 -2.96 -8.21
C ASN A 90 -0.24 -1.69 -8.95
N PHE A 91 -1.24 -1.79 -9.83
CA PHE A 91 -1.79 -0.65 -10.54
C PHE A 91 -2.46 0.34 -9.59
N LEU A 92 -3.35 -0.13 -8.70
CA LEU A 92 -4.09 0.69 -7.76
C LEU A 92 -3.12 1.49 -6.87
N THR A 93 -2.23 0.80 -6.19
CA THR A 93 -1.33 1.46 -5.23
C THR A 93 -0.30 2.35 -5.91
N SER A 94 0.27 1.93 -7.05
CA SER A 94 1.23 2.76 -7.78
C SER A 94 0.58 4.00 -8.40
N SER A 95 -0.66 3.88 -8.89
CA SER A 95 -1.43 5.03 -9.38
C SER A 95 -1.76 6.01 -8.26
N TYR A 96 -2.00 5.53 -7.03
CA TYR A 96 -2.19 6.39 -5.86
C TYR A 96 -0.99 7.31 -5.65
N TYR A 97 0.22 6.74 -5.56
CA TYR A 97 1.43 7.52 -5.32
C TYR A 97 1.76 8.46 -6.48
N LEU A 98 1.48 8.07 -7.73
CA LEU A 98 1.68 8.96 -8.87
C LEU A 98 0.70 10.14 -8.90
N LYS A 99 -0.55 9.94 -8.46
CA LYS A 99 -1.54 11.01 -8.31
C LYS A 99 -1.26 11.92 -7.11
N ASN A 100 -0.50 11.43 -6.13
CA ASN A 100 -0.16 12.12 -4.88
C ASN A 100 1.37 12.24 -4.75
N ASP A 101 2.05 12.72 -5.79
CA ASP A 101 3.51 12.80 -5.81
C ASP A 101 4.10 13.83 -4.82
N TYR A 102 3.24 14.74 -4.31
CA TYR A 102 3.56 15.62 -3.18
C TYR A 102 3.96 14.84 -1.91
N LEU A 103 3.49 13.59 -1.73
CA LEU A 103 3.90 12.74 -0.61
C LEU A 103 5.42 12.45 -0.60
N PHE A 104 6.09 12.68 -1.73
CA PHE A 104 7.54 12.55 -1.85
C PHE A 104 8.32 13.85 -1.62
N GLU A 105 7.63 14.99 -1.44
CA GLU A 105 8.28 16.29 -1.22
C GLU A 105 8.75 16.47 0.23
N ASP A 106 8.02 15.91 1.18
CA ASP A 106 8.35 15.96 2.61
C ASP A 106 9.42 14.92 3.02
N LEU A 107 9.93 14.17 2.05
CA LEU A 107 10.90 13.10 2.28
C LEU A 107 12.32 13.66 2.21
N PHE A 108 13.20 13.20 3.10
CA PHE A 108 14.64 13.50 3.09
C PHE A 108 15.39 12.84 1.91
N PHE A 109 14.71 12.61 0.79
CA PHE A 109 15.24 11.98 -0.40
C PHE A 109 15.91 12.99 -1.32
N THR A 110 16.95 12.55 -2.01
CA THR A 110 17.50 13.34 -3.11
C THR A 110 16.51 13.40 -4.27
N LYS A 111 16.61 14.45 -5.09
CA LYS A 111 15.79 14.60 -6.30
C LYS A 111 15.95 13.40 -7.24
N GLU A 112 17.16 12.87 -7.34
CA GLU A 112 17.48 11.68 -8.12
C GLU A 112 16.73 10.45 -7.61
N TYR A 113 16.73 10.21 -6.30
CA TYR A 113 16.04 9.06 -5.71
C TYR A 113 14.53 9.17 -5.87
N LYS A 114 13.94 10.36 -5.65
CA LYS A 114 12.51 10.63 -5.93
C LYS A 114 12.18 10.27 -7.38
N ASN A 115 12.95 10.78 -8.33
CA ASN A 115 12.74 10.49 -9.76
C ASN A 115 12.86 9.00 -10.09
N GLN A 116 13.79 8.28 -9.44
CA GLN A 116 13.93 6.83 -9.63
C GLN A 116 12.68 6.07 -9.18
N ILE A 117 12.12 6.40 -8.00
CA ILE A 117 10.87 5.78 -7.51
C ILE A 117 9.72 6.10 -8.46
N LEU A 118 9.51 7.38 -8.80
CA LEU A 118 8.41 7.80 -9.67
C LEU A 118 8.49 7.13 -11.05
N ASN A 119 9.68 7.04 -11.64
CA ASN A 119 9.89 6.34 -12.91
C ASN A 119 9.57 4.84 -12.82
N LYS A 120 9.93 4.19 -11.72
CA LYS A 120 9.60 2.77 -11.49
C LYS A 120 8.09 2.59 -11.32
N LEU A 121 7.40 3.46 -10.56
CA LEU A 121 5.94 3.44 -10.43
C LEU A 121 5.24 3.63 -11.78
N GLN A 122 5.70 4.58 -12.60
CA GLN A 122 5.15 4.79 -13.94
C GLN A 122 5.31 3.56 -14.83
N LYS A 123 6.45 2.85 -14.76
CA LYS A 123 6.66 1.59 -15.48
C LYS A 123 5.68 0.51 -15.04
N ILE A 124 5.45 0.37 -13.73
CA ILE A 124 4.46 -0.57 -13.18
C ILE A 124 3.08 -0.26 -13.76
N VAL A 125 2.62 0.98 -13.67
CA VAL A 125 1.29 1.38 -14.15
C VAL A 125 1.15 1.16 -15.67
N LYS A 126 2.16 1.52 -16.47
CA LYS A 126 2.16 1.29 -17.92
C LYS A 126 2.09 -0.20 -18.28
N ASN A 127 2.89 -1.03 -17.61
CA ASN A 127 2.92 -2.48 -17.86
C ASN A 127 1.58 -3.14 -17.49
N THR A 128 0.91 -2.66 -16.44
CA THR A 128 -0.39 -3.21 -16.05
C THR A 128 -1.53 -2.73 -16.96
N ALA A 129 -1.54 -1.44 -17.34
CA ALA A 129 -2.55 -0.87 -18.24
C ALA A 129 -2.47 -1.44 -19.67
N GLY A 130 -1.27 -1.80 -20.14
CA GLY A 130 -1.09 -2.47 -21.44
C GLY A 130 -1.62 -3.91 -21.46
N ASN A 131 -1.74 -4.56 -20.29
CA ASN A 131 -2.15 -5.96 -20.16
C ASN A 131 -3.60 -6.14 -19.71
N SER A 132 -4.29 -5.07 -19.33
CA SER A 132 -5.64 -5.15 -18.79
C SER A 132 -6.38 -3.84 -19.00
N GLY A 133 -7.66 -3.89 -19.40
CA GLY A 133 -8.53 -2.73 -19.59
C GLY A 133 -8.88 -1.97 -18.30
N LEU A 134 -7.96 -1.87 -17.34
CA LEU A 134 -8.12 -1.29 -15.99
C LEU A 134 -8.12 0.25 -15.96
N ALA A 135 -8.46 0.91 -17.08
CA ALA A 135 -8.48 2.38 -17.17
C ALA A 135 -9.56 3.06 -16.29
N GLN A 136 -10.30 2.31 -15.46
CA GLN A 136 -11.49 2.82 -14.74
C GLN A 136 -11.52 2.56 -13.23
N LEU A 137 -10.41 2.19 -12.60
CA LEU A 137 -10.34 2.17 -11.13
C LEU A 137 -9.72 3.48 -10.63
N GLY A 138 -10.53 4.54 -10.70
CA GLY A 138 -10.19 5.87 -10.20
C GLY A 138 -10.13 5.91 -8.67
N PHE A 139 -9.05 6.49 -8.14
CA PHE A 139 -9.12 7.42 -7.01
C PHE A 139 -9.85 8.69 -7.43
#